data_AF-A0A150MKI1-F1
#
_entry.id   AF-A0A150MKI1-F1
#
_cell.length_a   1.000
_cell.length_b   1.000
_cell.length_c   1.000
_cell.angle_alpha   90.00
_cell.angle_beta   90.00
_cell.angle_gamma   90.00
#
_symmetry.space_group_name_H-M   'P 1'
#
loop_
_entity.id
_entity.type
_entity.pdbx_description
1 polymer ?
#
loop_
_entity_poly.entity_id
_entity_poly.type
_entity_poly.pdbx_seq_one_letter_code
_entity_poly.pdbx_strand_id
1 'polypeptide(L)'
;MRRVPRGRKKSLLPGEGKVGTYKQLIKQGKAFDHLTPHHMPSAKKIKKVGIKRNDGVSMNMEQPHPGTGERHRRTYTYGLSGERLNDYLNLSYRDALAHDIWDARRIYMQDGLYTSEIRKSLRDVIQLNKELYPELFRK
;
A
#
# COMPACT_ATOMS: atom_id res chain seq x y z
N MET A 1 30.20 -15.51 23.67
CA MET A 1 28.87 -14.97 23.31
C MET A 1 29.02 -13.82 22.31
N ARG A 2 28.66 -14.02 21.04
CA ARG A 2 28.68 -12.95 20.02
C ARG A 2 27.45 -12.05 20.23
N ARG A 3 27.66 -10.78 20.57
CA ARG A 3 26.60 -9.75 20.58
C ARG A 3 26.13 -9.52 19.15
N VAL A 4 24.88 -9.86 18.86
CA VAL A 4 24.19 -9.44 17.63
C VAL A 4 24.01 -7.92 17.71
N PRO A 5 24.39 -7.13 16.69
CA PRO A 5 24.16 -5.70 16.70
C PRO A 5 22.66 -5.44 16.77
N ARG A 6 22.21 -4.59 17.72
CA ARG A 6 20.82 -4.12 17.73
C ARG A 6 20.58 -3.39 16.41
N GLY A 7 19.78 -3.97 15.51
CA GLY A 7 19.39 -3.33 14.26
C GLY A 7 18.82 -1.94 14.53
N ARG A 8 19.13 -0.96 13.68
CA ARG A 8 18.57 0.40 13.75
C ARG A 8 17.06 0.33 14.00
N LYS A 9 16.56 1.09 14.98
CA LYS A 9 15.11 1.25 15.18
C LYS A 9 14.51 1.73 13.85
N LYS A 10 13.55 0.97 13.32
CA LYS A 10 12.76 1.39 12.17
C LYS A 10 11.90 2.58 12.58
N SER A 11 11.68 3.51 11.66
CA SER A 11 10.81 4.67 11.83
C SER A 11 10.04 4.92 10.54
N LEU A 12 8.89 5.58 10.65
CA LEU A 12 8.17 6.06 9.47
C LEU A 12 8.96 7.18 8.80
N LEU A 13 8.96 7.18 7.46
CA LEU A 13 9.46 8.34 6.71
C LEU A 13 8.44 9.48 6.73
N PRO A 14 8.87 10.75 6.64
CA PRO A 14 7.96 11.87 6.48
C PRO A 14 7.03 11.67 5.26
N GLY A 15 5.72 11.57 5.49
CA GLY A 15 4.72 11.34 4.44
C GLY A 15 4.43 9.87 4.13
N GLU A 16 5.08 8.93 4.81
CA GLU A 16 4.67 7.53 4.82
C GLU A 16 3.27 7.38 5.43
N GLY A 17 2.42 6.53 4.86
CA GLY A 17 1.03 6.40 5.27
C GLY A 17 0.11 7.47 4.67
N LYS A 18 0.61 8.44 3.91
CA LYS A 18 -0.27 9.40 3.21
C LYS A 18 -1.16 8.69 2.19
N VAL A 19 -2.45 8.99 2.20
CA VAL A 19 -3.47 8.38 1.35
C VAL A 19 -3.97 9.37 0.30
N GLY A 20 -4.23 8.87 -0.91
CA GLY A 20 -4.82 9.65 -2.01
C GLY A 20 -4.92 8.81 -3.27
N THR A 21 -5.36 9.40 -4.38
CA THR A 21 -5.17 8.76 -5.68
C THR A 21 -3.70 8.73 -6.05
N TYR A 22 -3.29 7.77 -6.88
CA TYR A 22 -1.91 7.68 -7.35
C TYR A 22 -1.40 9.00 -7.94
N LYS A 23 -2.22 9.68 -8.77
CA LYS A 23 -1.86 10.98 -9.35
C LYS A 23 -1.64 12.06 -8.29
N GLN A 24 -2.48 12.11 -7.26
CA GLN A 24 -2.33 13.08 -6.17
C GLN A 24 -1.02 12.85 -5.41
N LEU A 25 -0.73 11.59 -5.06
CA LEU A 25 0.47 11.25 -4.30
C LEU A 25 1.75 11.48 -5.11
N ILE A 26 1.76 11.14 -6.40
CA ILE A 26 2.91 11.46 -7.29
C ILE A 26 3.11 12.97 -7.43
N LYS A 27 2.04 13.77 -7.56
CA LYS A 27 2.16 15.24 -7.66
C LYS A 27 2.70 15.88 -6.37
N GLN A 28 2.42 15.26 -5.22
CA GLN A 28 2.84 15.76 -3.91
C GLN A 28 4.19 15.18 -3.44
N GLY A 29 4.66 14.13 -4.10
CA GLY A 29 5.94 13.50 -3.82
C GLY A 29 7.11 14.43 -4.12
N LYS A 30 8.24 14.15 -3.49
CA LYS A 30 9.49 14.87 -3.72
C LYS A 30 10.52 13.91 -4.29
N ALA A 31 11.42 14.42 -5.13
CA ALA A 31 12.54 13.61 -5.58
C ALA A 31 13.32 13.06 -4.37
N PHE A 32 13.64 11.77 -4.40
CA PHE A 32 14.38 11.06 -3.35
C PHE A 32 13.72 11.06 -1.96
N ASP A 33 12.39 11.21 -1.86
CA ASP A 33 11.66 11.05 -0.60
C ASP A 33 11.57 9.60 -0.10
N HIS A 34 12.04 8.64 -0.92
CA HIS A 34 12.03 7.21 -0.61
C HIS A 34 10.63 6.65 -0.35
N LEU A 35 9.60 7.28 -0.90
CA LEU A 35 8.22 6.82 -0.84
C LEU A 35 7.74 6.36 -2.21
N THR A 36 6.89 5.34 -2.21
CA THR A 36 6.18 4.92 -3.41
C THR A 36 4.71 4.70 -3.06
N PRO A 37 3.77 5.31 -3.81
CA PRO A 37 2.35 5.04 -3.63
C PRO A 37 2.02 3.59 -4.02
N HIS A 38 1.51 2.82 -3.06
CA HIS A 38 1.00 1.46 -3.27
C HIS A 38 -0.51 1.46 -3.52
N HIS A 39 -0.95 0.92 -4.66
CA HIS A 39 -2.38 0.79 -4.98
C HIS A 39 -3.06 -0.28 -4.12
N MET A 40 -4.21 0.07 -3.52
CA MET A 40 -5.02 -0.86 -2.70
C MET A 40 -6.52 -0.62 -2.99
N PRO A 41 -7.21 -1.45 -3.80
CA PRO A 41 -6.70 -2.66 -4.45
C PRO A 41 -5.61 -2.39 -5.51
N SER A 42 -4.78 -3.40 -5.80
CA SER A 42 -3.74 -3.30 -6.84
C SER A 42 -4.20 -2.69 -8.17
N ALA A 43 -3.29 -1.98 -8.86
CA ALA A 43 -3.56 -1.33 -10.14
C ALA A 43 -4.13 -2.27 -11.20
N LYS A 44 -3.70 -3.54 -11.21
CA LYS A 44 -4.22 -4.56 -12.14
C LYS A 44 -5.69 -4.88 -11.88
N LYS A 45 -6.14 -4.89 -10.61
CA LYS A 45 -7.52 -5.19 -10.22
C LYS A 45 -8.49 -4.08 -10.61
N ILE A 46 -8.16 -2.83 -10.29
CA ILE A 46 -9.01 -1.68 -10.61
C ILE A 46 -9.10 -1.45 -12.13
N LYS A 47 -8.04 -1.79 -12.89
CA LYS A 47 -8.06 -1.71 -14.36
C LYS A 47 -9.12 -2.62 -15.00
N LYS A 48 -9.50 -3.74 -14.36
CA LYS A 48 -10.54 -4.66 -14.88
C LYS A 48 -11.92 -4.00 -15.00
N VAL A 49 -12.17 -2.91 -14.28
CA VAL A 49 -13.42 -2.11 -14.32
C VAL A 49 -13.19 -0.72 -14.93
N GLY A 50 -12.12 -0.55 -15.70
CA GLY A 50 -11.86 0.68 -16.44
C GLY A 50 -11.27 1.84 -15.62
N ILE A 51 -11.02 1.65 -14.32
CA ILE A 51 -10.36 2.67 -13.49
C ILE A 51 -8.89 2.79 -13.93
N LYS A 52 -8.48 4.00 -14.31
CA LYS A 52 -7.10 4.28 -14.72
C LYS A 52 -6.18 4.21 -13.52
N ARG A 53 -4.92 3.82 -13.75
CA ARG A 53 -3.88 3.74 -12.70
C ARG A 53 -3.76 5.02 -11.87
N ASN A 54 -3.90 6.17 -12.52
CA ASN A 54 -3.80 7.50 -11.90
C ASN A 54 -4.91 7.79 -10.89
N ASP A 55 -6.07 7.16 -11.07
CA ASP A 55 -7.26 7.42 -10.27
C ASP A 55 -7.42 6.39 -9.14
N GLY A 56 -6.68 5.27 -9.21
CA GLY A 56 -6.64 4.26 -8.15
C GLY A 56 -6.16 4.80 -6.80
N VAL A 57 -6.88 4.44 -5.74
CA VAL A 57 -6.54 4.76 -4.35
C VAL A 57 -5.25 4.07 -3.96
N SER A 58 -4.36 4.82 -3.32
CA SER A 58 -3.03 4.38 -2.93
C SER A 58 -2.63 4.93 -1.55
N MET A 59 -1.62 4.32 -0.94
CA MET A 59 -0.96 4.83 0.25
C MET A 59 0.55 4.88 0.03
N ASN A 60 1.21 5.96 0.44
CA ASN A 60 2.67 6.04 0.41
C ASN A 60 3.29 5.00 1.37
N MET A 61 4.20 4.20 0.84
CA MET A 61 4.97 3.23 1.61
C MET A 61 6.47 3.42 1.35
N GLU A 62 7.29 3.12 2.36
CA GLU A 62 8.75 3.18 2.25
C GLU A 62 9.28 2.28 1.11
N GLN A 63 10.08 2.89 0.24
CA GLN A 63 10.90 2.25 -0.78
C GLN A 63 12.15 3.10 -1.07
N PRO A 64 13.29 2.86 -0.40
CA PRO A 64 14.52 3.61 -0.61
C PRO A 64 15.08 3.45 -2.03
N HIS A 65 15.60 4.56 -2.57
CA HIS A 65 16.27 4.61 -3.87
C HIS A 65 17.29 5.77 -3.91
N PRO A 66 18.58 5.51 -4.19
CA PRO A 66 19.21 4.18 -4.30
C PRO A 66 19.20 3.44 -2.94
N GLY A 67 19.22 2.10 -2.96
CA GLY A 67 19.37 1.29 -1.74
C GLY A 67 18.27 0.25 -1.47
N THR A 68 18.36 -0.35 -0.27
CA THR A 68 17.51 -1.44 0.21
C THR A 68 16.58 -0.98 1.34
N GLY A 69 15.29 -1.26 1.17
CA GLY A 69 14.18 -1.03 2.10
C GLY A 69 12.90 -1.47 1.41
N GLU A 70 11.92 -1.92 2.19
CA GLU A 70 11.14 -3.10 1.77
C GLU A 70 9.64 -3.01 1.98
N ARG A 71 9.08 -2.02 2.70
CA ARG A 71 7.65 -2.10 3.04
C ARG A 71 6.76 -2.13 1.80
N HIS A 72 7.04 -1.28 0.80
CA HIS A 72 6.34 -1.36 -0.49
C HIS A 72 6.62 -2.69 -1.22
N ARG A 73 7.88 -3.15 -1.25
CA ARG A 73 8.31 -4.37 -1.97
C ARG A 73 7.82 -5.67 -1.34
N ARG A 74 7.47 -5.65 -0.05
CA ARG A 74 6.94 -6.78 0.73
C ARG A 74 5.45 -6.98 0.56
N THR A 75 4.75 -6.01 -0.04
CA THR A 75 3.32 -6.16 -0.31
C THR A 75 3.07 -7.34 -1.25
N TYR A 76 2.03 -8.11 -0.99
CA TYR A 76 1.69 -9.31 -1.74
C TYR A 76 1.51 -9.01 -3.23
N THR A 77 0.92 -7.86 -3.56
CA THR A 77 0.63 -7.46 -4.93
C THR A 77 1.82 -6.81 -5.65
N TYR A 78 2.94 -6.57 -4.96
CA TYR A 78 4.19 -6.12 -5.59
C TYR A 78 4.73 -7.20 -6.53
N GLY A 79 4.92 -6.86 -7.81
CA GLY A 79 5.47 -7.79 -8.81
C GLY A 79 4.59 -9.03 -9.09
N LEU A 80 3.34 -9.06 -8.60
CA LEU A 80 2.49 -10.25 -8.66
C LEU A 80 2.22 -10.71 -10.11
N SER A 81 2.42 -12.00 -10.36
CA SER A 81 2.32 -12.67 -11.66
C SER A 81 1.85 -14.13 -11.51
N GLY A 82 1.57 -14.80 -12.63
CA GLY A 82 1.19 -16.22 -12.67
C GLY A 82 -0.18 -16.51 -12.01
N GLU A 83 -0.32 -17.73 -11.49
CA GLU A 83 -1.54 -18.22 -10.84
C GLU A 83 -1.97 -17.34 -9.66
N ARG A 84 -1.02 -16.93 -8.82
CA ARG A 84 -1.30 -16.02 -7.69
C ARG A 84 -1.91 -14.68 -8.10
N LEU A 85 -1.54 -14.17 -9.28
CA LEU A 85 -2.18 -12.98 -9.84
C LEU A 85 -3.61 -13.29 -10.26
N ASN A 86 -3.85 -14.43 -10.91
CA ASN A 86 -5.19 -14.83 -11.32
C ASN A 86 -6.12 -14.98 -10.10
N ASP A 87 -5.67 -15.66 -9.05
CA ASP A 87 -6.41 -15.82 -7.80
C ASP A 87 -6.79 -14.47 -7.20
N TYR A 88 -5.83 -13.56 -7.07
CA TYR A 88 -6.07 -12.21 -6.58
C TYR A 88 -7.04 -11.43 -7.48
N LEU A 89 -6.93 -11.55 -8.80
CA LEU A 89 -7.82 -10.87 -9.74
C LEU A 89 -9.25 -11.43 -9.74
N ASN A 90 -9.45 -12.65 -9.23
CA ASN A 90 -10.75 -13.32 -9.10
C ASN A 90 -11.47 -12.98 -7.78
N LEU A 91 -10.78 -12.44 -6.78
CA LEU A 91 -11.42 -11.90 -5.56
C LEU A 91 -12.50 -10.87 -5.89
N SER A 92 -13.52 -10.72 -5.04
CA SER A 92 -14.38 -9.53 -5.13
C SER A 92 -13.57 -8.25 -4.92
N TYR A 93 -14.07 -7.09 -5.34
CA TYR A 93 -13.35 -5.83 -5.11
C TYR A 93 -13.15 -5.55 -3.62
N ARG A 94 -14.16 -5.90 -2.80
CA ARG A 94 -14.09 -5.78 -1.34
C ARG A 94 -13.05 -6.72 -0.73
N ASP A 95 -12.98 -7.97 -1.21
CA ASP A 95 -12.00 -8.93 -0.71
C ASP A 95 -10.58 -8.57 -1.14
N ALA A 96 -10.40 -8.06 -2.37
CA ALA A 96 -9.12 -7.56 -2.83
C ALA A 96 -8.64 -6.35 -2.01
N LEU A 97 -9.54 -5.40 -1.70
CA LEU A 97 -9.24 -4.28 -0.82
C LEU A 97 -8.89 -4.77 0.60
N ALA A 98 -9.68 -5.67 1.17
CA ALA A 98 -9.41 -6.22 2.49
C ALA A 98 -8.05 -6.94 2.52
N HIS A 99 -7.76 -7.76 1.51
CA HIS A 99 -6.50 -8.47 1.35
C HIS A 99 -5.30 -7.51 1.41
N ASP A 100 -5.31 -6.45 0.59
CA ASP A 100 -4.22 -5.48 0.55
C ASP A 100 -4.07 -4.71 1.87
N ILE A 101 -5.18 -4.36 2.53
CA ILE A 101 -5.14 -3.71 3.86
C ILE A 101 -4.55 -4.61 4.94
N TRP A 102 -4.93 -5.90 4.96
CA TRP A 102 -4.41 -6.86 5.93
C TRP A 102 -2.92 -7.11 5.72
N ASP A 103 -2.49 -7.18 4.47
CA ASP A 103 -1.11 -7.35 4.11
C ASP A 103 -0.24 -6.14 4.52
N ALA A 104 -0.66 -4.92 4.17
CA ALA A 104 0.01 -3.71 4.61
C ALA A 104 0.06 -3.61 6.15
N ARG A 105 -1.06 -3.91 6.84
CA ARG A 105 -1.11 -3.97 8.31
C ARG A 105 -0.06 -4.91 8.87
N ARG A 106 0.02 -6.14 8.34
CA ARG A 106 0.99 -7.15 8.78
C ARG A 106 2.42 -6.65 8.63
N ILE A 107 2.75 -6.01 7.51
CA ILE A 107 4.08 -5.45 7.24
C ILE A 107 4.45 -4.39 8.28
N TYR A 108 3.55 -3.43 8.56
CA TYR A 108 3.79 -2.41 9.59
C TYR A 108 3.86 -2.99 11.00
N MET A 109 3.08 -4.02 11.32
CA MET A 109 3.16 -4.72 12.62
C MET A 109 4.51 -5.43 12.79
N GLN A 110 4.98 -6.14 11.76
CA GLN A 110 6.30 -6.82 11.77
C GLN A 110 7.46 -5.83 11.93
N ASP A 111 7.30 -4.61 11.43
CA ASP A 111 8.31 -3.55 11.58
C ASP A 111 8.20 -2.79 12.90
N GLY A 112 7.20 -3.08 13.75
CA GLY A 112 6.92 -2.34 14.98
C GLY A 112 6.39 -0.92 14.74
N LEU A 113 5.85 -0.65 13.54
CA LEU A 113 5.42 0.65 13.04
C LEU A 113 3.90 0.75 12.84
N TYR A 114 3.13 -0.17 13.39
CA TYR A 114 1.65 -0.11 13.37
C TYR A 114 1.11 0.92 14.38
N THR A 115 1.40 2.19 14.14
CA THR A 115 1.05 3.33 14.99
C THR A 115 -0.42 3.75 14.84
N SER A 116 -0.88 4.72 15.63
CA SER A 116 -2.19 5.38 15.42
C SER A 116 -2.33 6.00 14.03
N GLU A 117 -1.24 6.57 13.52
CA GLU A 117 -1.18 7.17 12.19
C GLU A 117 -1.43 6.13 11.10
N ILE A 118 -0.66 5.03 11.07
CA ILE A 118 -0.87 3.95 10.09
C ILE A 118 -2.26 3.32 10.21
N ARG A 119 -2.77 3.14 11.44
CA ARG A 119 -4.15 2.68 11.65
C ARG A 119 -5.18 3.62 11.04
N LYS A 120 -4.95 4.94 11.10
CA LYS A 120 -5.81 5.92 10.44
C LYS A 120 -5.66 5.82 8.92
N SER A 121 -4.43 5.78 8.39
CA SER A 121 -4.16 5.65 6.96
C SER A 121 -4.85 4.44 6.32
N LEU A 122 -4.77 3.26 6.94
CA LEU A 122 -5.45 2.07 6.41
C LEU A 122 -6.98 2.23 6.40
N ARG A 123 -7.56 2.93 7.37
CA ARG A 123 -8.99 3.27 7.37
C ARG A 123 -9.32 4.29 6.29
N ASP A 124 -8.47 5.29 6.10
CA ASP A 124 -8.64 6.31 5.06
C ASP A 124 -8.58 5.68 3.65
N VAL A 125 -7.73 4.67 3.40
CA VAL A 125 -7.72 3.90 2.14
C VAL A 125 -9.07 3.22 1.90
N ILE A 126 -9.63 2.57 2.93
CA ILE A 126 -10.94 1.92 2.82
C ILE A 126 -12.03 2.94 2.52
N GLN A 127 -12.02 4.06 3.25
CA GLN A 127 -13.03 5.10 3.14
C GLN A 127 -12.98 5.76 1.77
N LEU A 128 -11.80 6.14 1.28
CA LEU A 128 -11.64 6.79 -0.02
C LEU A 128 -12.04 5.87 -1.18
N ASN A 129 -11.79 4.57 -1.10
CA ASN A 129 -12.29 3.61 -2.09
C ASN A 129 -13.83 3.59 -2.13
N LYS A 130 -14.50 3.60 -0.96
CA LYS A 130 -15.96 3.63 -0.87
C LYS A 130 -16.58 4.95 -1.35
N GLU A 131 -15.87 6.04 -1.18
CA GLU A 131 -16.30 7.38 -1.64
C GLU A 131 -16.19 7.51 -3.15
N LEU A 132 -15.05 7.13 -3.73
CA LEU A 132 -14.79 7.28 -5.16
C LEU A 132 -15.49 6.22 -6.01
N TYR A 133 -15.63 5.00 -5.49
CA TYR A 133 -16.15 3.85 -6.24
C TYR A 133 -17.20 3.07 -5.44
N PRO A 134 -18.31 3.72 -5.05
CA PRO A 134 -19.31 3.14 -4.17
C PRO A 134 -19.88 1.81 -4.68
N GLU A 135 -20.14 1.70 -5.99
CA GLU A 135 -20.67 0.49 -6.64
C GLU A 135 -19.77 -0.75 -6.48
N LEU A 136 -18.47 -0.55 -6.24
CA LEU A 136 -17.51 -1.65 -6.08
C LEU A 136 -17.31 -2.05 -4.61
N PHE A 137 -17.53 -1.13 -3.67
CA PHE A 137 -17.07 -1.28 -2.28
C PHE A 137 -18.14 -1.06 -1.20
N ARG A 138 -19.35 -0.61 -1.54
CA ARG A 138 -20.47 -0.54 -0.60
C ARG A 138 -21.01 -1.93 -0.25
N LYS A 139 -21.71 -2.00 0.87
CA LYS A 139 -22.36 -3.21 1.37
C LYS A 139 -23.73 -3.35 0.75
#